data_AF-A0A1C6NBB4-F1
#
_entry.id   AF-A0A1C6NBB4-F1
#
_cell.length_a   1.000
_cell.length_b   1.000
_cell.length_c   1.000
_cell.angle_alpha   90.00
_cell.angle_beta   90.00
_cell.angle_gamma   90.00
#
_symmetry.space_group_name_H-M   'P 1'
#
loop_
_entity.id
_entity.type
_entity.pdbx_description
1 polymer ?
#
loop_
_entity_poly.entity_id
_entity_poly.type
_entity_poly.pdbx_seq_one_letter_code
_entity_poly.pdbx_strand_id
1 'polypeptide(L)'
;MFPPAMPHARNNHRQLPGRQQPYRLARLALAILSTAAMLPAMADVVPPSVWAAQKRMDEHPRLYDRVDQFCKGRQVGASCSMPGTRAEGGGKGICSRQLDDDTINLQCRQLGPPLPNRIPDTLYATTRPFCAEGNRSRINANGETEEIPDSNGSFTCGAVPLAVDPACKGMQAGGSCQISSTYDGVSELSPGVCTKSTQSRGVRYPSFPVRAIREVISCEPLHQVQRSWSRPSFFDKLFQ
;
A
#
# COMPACT_ATOMS: atom_id res chain seq x y z
N MET A 1 10.60 65.66 -3.98
CA MET A 1 9.56 66.10 -3.03
C MET A 1 9.00 64.86 -2.34
N PHE A 2 9.40 64.62 -1.10
CA PHE A 2 8.96 63.49 -0.28
C PHE A 2 7.95 63.99 0.76
N PRO A 3 6.83 63.28 1.02
CA PRO A 3 5.91 63.66 2.07
C PRO A 3 6.46 63.28 3.46
N PRO A 4 6.14 64.06 4.52
CA PRO A 4 6.61 63.80 5.87
C PRO A 4 5.84 62.67 6.56
N ALA A 5 6.56 61.87 7.35
CA ALA A 5 6.03 60.79 8.17
C ALA A 5 5.23 61.33 9.37
N MET A 6 4.02 60.82 9.58
CA MET A 6 3.22 61.11 10.78
C MET A 6 3.59 60.18 11.95
N PRO A 7 3.62 60.68 13.20
CA PRO A 7 3.88 59.87 14.38
C PRO A 7 2.62 59.11 14.82
N HIS A 8 2.73 57.79 14.95
CA HIS A 8 1.69 56.95 15.54
C HIS A 8 1.57 57.19 17.06
N ALA A 9 0.39 57.65 17.49
CA ALA A 9 0.01 57.76 18.89
C ALA A 9 -0.05 56.36 19.54
N ARG A 10 0.79 56.14 20.56
CA ARG A 10 0.73 54.96 21.44
C ARG A 10 -0.48 55.07 22.37
N ASN A 11 -1.51 54.30 22.11
CA ASN A 11 -2.66 54.15 23.00
C ASN A 11 -2.31 53.15 24.12
N ASN A 12 -1.96 53.67 25.30
CA ASN A 12 -1.74 52.87 26.51
C ASN A 12 -3.09 52.50 27.15
N HIS A 13 -3.65 51.36 26.74
CA HIS A 13 -4.77 50.76 27.46
C HIS A 13 -4.28 50.13 28.77
N ARG A 14 -4.53 50.82 29.89
CA ARG A 14 -4.48 50.25 31.24
C ARG A 14 -5.50 49.13 31.35
N GLN A 15 -5.04 47.88 31.39
CA GLN A 15 -5.85 46.73 31.78
C GLN A 15 -6.01 46.71 33.30
N LEU A 16 -7.25 46.85 33.78
CA LEU A 16 -7.61 46.60 35.17
C LEU A 16 -7.58 45.08 35.45
N PRO A 17 -6.95 44.61 36.54
CA PRO A 17 -6.95 43.20 36.92
C PRO A 17 -8.31 42.81 37.52
N GLY A 18 -9.30 42.57 36.66
CA GLY A 18 -10.65 42.18 37.05
C GLY A 18 -10.91 40.69 36.88
N ARG A 19 -10.76 39.91 37.96
CA ARG A 19 -11.71 38.88 38.44
C ARG A 19 -12.53 38.06 37.40
N GLN A 20 -11.92 37.51 36.33
CA GLN A 20 -12.61 36.66 35.34
C GLN A 20 -11.88 35.35 35.00
N GLN A 21 -11.15 34.74 35.94
CA GLN A 21 -10.28 33.59 35.67
C GLN A 21 -10.89 32.17 35.71
N PRO A 22 -12.03 31.84 36.36
CA PRO A 22 -12.51 30.44 36.35
C PRO A 22 -13.26 30.06 35.06
N TYR A 23 -13.87 31.02 34.36
CA TYR A 23 -14.74 30.71 33.20
C TYR A 23 -13.97 30.49 31.89
N ARG A 24 -12.72 30.97 31.78
CA ARG A 24 -11.91 30.77 30.57
C ARG A 24 -11.38 29.34 30.46
N LEU A 25 -10.98 28.72 31.57
CA LEU A 25 -10.55 27.31 31.59
C LEU A 25 -11.73 26.35 31.34
N ALA A 26 -12.90 26.63 31.90
CA ALA A 26 -14.10 25.83 31.65
C ALA A 26 -14.55 25.87 30.18
N ARG A 27 -14.47 27.03 29.51
CA ARG A 27 -14.80 27.15 28.08
C ARG A 27 -13.80 26.44 27.17
N LEU A 28 -12.52 26.43 27.52
CA LEU A 28 -11.49 25.70 26.78
C LEU A 28 -11.65 24.18 26.93
N ALA A 29 -11.97 23.70 28.14
CA ALA A 29 -12.25 22.28 28.38
C ALA A 29 -13.51 21.79 27.62
N LEU A 30 -14.58 22.62 27.57
CA LEU A 30 -15.80 22.28 26.83
C LEU A 30 -15.55 22.23 25.31
N ALA A 31 -14.74 23.15 24.78
CA ALA A 31 -14.38 23.18 23.36
C ALA A 31 -13.55 21.95 22.94
N ILE A 32 -12.63 21.49 23.80
CA ILE A 32 -11.81 20.29 23.56
C ILE A 32 -12.68 19.01 23.60
N LEU A 33 -13.66 18.93 24.52
CA LEU A 33 -14.58 17.78 24.56
C LEU A 33 -15.48 17.68 23.32
N SER A 34 -15.93 18.82 22.78
CA SER A 34 -16.78 18.81 21.57
C SER A 34 -16.05 18.35 20.31
N THR A 35 -14.73 18.55 20.21
CA THR A 35 -13.96 18.11 19.03
C THR A 35 -13.68 16.61 18.97
N ALA A 36 -13.78 15.88 20.09
CA ALA A 36 -13.57 14.43 20.11
C ALA A 36 -14.79 13.63 19.61
N ALA A 37 -15.99 14.22 19.60
CA ALA A 37 -17.24 13.50 19.34
C ALA A 37 -17.62 13.34 17.85
N MET A 38 -16.86 13.91 16.92
CA MET A 38 -17.20 13.91 15.49
C MET A 38 -16.17 13.20 14.59
N LEU A 39 -15.29 12.37 15.14
CA LEU A 39 -14.45 11.51 14.30
C LEU A 39 -15.33 10.38 13.74
N PRO A 40 -15.58 10.30 12.43
CA PRO A 40 -16.29 9.17 11.85
C PRO A 40 -15.45 7.93 12.10
N ALA A 41 -15.91 7.06 13.01
CA ALA A 41 -15.36 5.73 13.17
C ALA A 41 -15.67 4.96 11.89
N MET A 42 -14.73 4.98 10.94
CA MET A 42 -14.67 4.03 9.85
C MET A 42 -14.34 2.68 10.48
N ALA A 43 -15.36 2.00 11.02
CA ALA A 43 -15.22 0.63 11.45
C ALA A 43 -14.94 -0.18 10.17
N ASP A 44 -13.69 -0.56 9.97
CA ASP A 44 -13.34 -1.58 9.00
C ASP A 44 -13.99 -2.88 9.49
N VAL A 45 -15.17 -3.18 8.95
CA VAL A 45 -15.95 -4.35 9.37
C VAL A 45 -15.28 -5.57 8.76
N VAL A 46 -14.33 -6.13 9.50
CA VAL A 46 -13.75 -7.43 9.20
C VAL A 46 -14.88 -8.46 9.19
N PRO A 47 -15.04 -9.27 8.12
CA PRO A 47 -16.08 -10.28 8.08
C PRO A 47 -15.97 -11.25 9.28
N PRO A 48 -17.10 -11.69 9.87
CA PRO A 48 -17.06 -12.55 11.05
C PRO A 48 -16.24 -13.85 10.87
N SER A 49 -16.20 -14.41 9.66
CA SER A 49 -15.39 -15.60 9.33
C SER A 49 -13.89 -15.34 9.44
N VAL A 50 -13.41 -14.20 8.90
CA VAL A 50 -12.02 -13.76 8.97
C VAL A 50 -11.62 -13.50 10.42
N TRP A 51 -12.50 -12.86 11.21
CA TRP A 51 -12.26 -12.64 12.64
C TRP A 51 -12.15 -13.96 13.41
N ALA A 52 -13.06 -14.91 13.15
CA ALA A 52 -13.01 -16.23 13.79
C ALA A 52 -11.74 -17.00 13.41
N ALA A 53 -11.31 -16.93 12.16
CA ALA A 53 -10.07 -17.56 11.70
C ALA A 53 -8.82 -16.93 12.31
N GLN A 54 -8.77 -15.59 12.40
CA GLN A 54 -7.71 -14.87 13.11
C GLN A 54 -7.66 -15.29 14.58
N LYS A 55 -8.81 -15.33 15.25
CA LYS A 55 -8.92 -15.79 16.64
C LYS A 55 -8.38 -17.21 16.82
N ARG A 56 -8.76 -18.16 15.93
CA ARG A 56 -8.21 -19.53 15.93
C ARG A 56 -6.68 -19.54 15.74
N MET A 57 -6.15 -18.69 14.86
CA MET A 57 -4.72 -18.58 14.59
C MET A 57 -3.93 -18.07 15.81
N ASP A 58 -4.53 -17.16 16.58
CA ASP A 58 -3.97 -16.58 17.81
C ASP A 58 -4.05 -17.56 18.99
N GLU A 59 -5.20 -18.22 19.18
CA GLU A 59 -5.42 -19.18 20.28
C GLU A 59 -4.66 -20.50 20.09
N HIS A 60 -4.43 -20.92 18.84
CA HIS A 60 -3.75 -22.18 18.51
C HIS A 60 -2.53 -21.93 17.62
N PRO A 61 -1.33 -21.67 18.19
CA PRO A 61 -0.16 -21.17 17.43
C PRO A 61 0.44 -22.15 16.42
N ARG A 62 -0.04 -23.40 16.41
CA ARG A 62 0.38 -24.45 15.48
C ARG A 62 -0.72 -24.90 14.53
N LEU A 63 -1.97 -24.45 14.72
CA LEU A 63 -3.10 -24.81 13.88
C LEU A 63 -2.95 -24.23 12.48
N TYR A 64 -3.30 -25.03 11.47
CA TYR A 64 -3.47 -24.62 10.08
C TYR A 64 -4.50 -25.51 9.36
N ASP A 65 -5.24 -24.93 8.44
CA ASP A 65 -6.32 -25.56 7.67
C ASP A 65 -5.81 -26.16 6.35
N ARG A 66 -4.81 -25.54 5.72
CA ARG A 66 -4.14 -26.01 4.48
C ARG A 66 -2.62 -25.95 4.63
N VAL A 67 -1.92 -26.81 3.89
CA VAL A 67 -0.46 -26.85 3.84
C VAL A 67 0.04 -26.88 2.39
N ASP A 68 1.01 -26.03 2.12
CA ASP A 68 1.79 -25.95 0.88
C ASP A 68 2.66 -27.21 0.70
N GLN A 69 2.88 -27.66 -0.55
CA GLN A 69 3.71 -28.84 -0.84
C GLN A 69 5.12 -28.76 -0.24
N PHE A 70 5.66 -27.54 -0.09
CA PHE A 70 7.00 -27.31 0.43
C PHE A 70 7.10 -27.39 1.96
N CYS A 71 5.95 -27.32 2.64
CA CYS A 71 5.82 -27.41 4.11
C CYS A 71 5.08 -28.67 4.59
N LYS A 72 4.70 -29.56 3.67
CA LYS A 72 4.04 -30.81 4.02
C LYS A 72 4.91 -31.67 4.95
N GLY A 73 4.34 -32.10 6.07
CA GLY A 73 5.04 -32.86 7.12
C GLY A 73 6.05 -32.04 7.94
N ARG A 74 6.06 -30.70 7.82
CA ARG A 74 6.94 -29.81 8.58
C ARG A 74 6.13 -28.98 9.57
N GLN A 75 6.75 -28.62 10.70
CA GLN A 75 6.15 -27.77 11.71
C GLN A 75 6.26 -26.28 11.35
N VAL A 76 5.43 -25.44 11.99
CA VAL A 76 5.56 -23.98 11.93
C VAL A 76 6.97 -23.59 12.41
N GLY A 77 7.66 -22.75 11.64
CA GLY A 77 9.03 -22.32 11.89
C GLY A 77 10.12 -23.23 11.30
N ALA A 78 9.77 -24.40 10.77
CA ALA A 78 10.73 -25.28 10.11
C ALA A 78 11.29 -24.65 8.83
N SER A 79 12.56 -24.89 8.52
CA SER A 79 13.15 -24.49 7.24
C SER A 79 12.51 -25.25 6.09
N CYS A 80 12.33 -24.58 4.96
CA CYS A 80 11.83 -25.16 3.71
C CYS A 80 12.64 -24.62 2.52
N SER A 81 12.53 -25.26 1.36
CA SER A 81 13.17 -24.83 0.13
C SER A 81 12.19 -24.97 -1.02
N MET A 82 12.07 -23.92 -1.81
CA MET A 82 11.31 -23.90 -3.05
C MET A 82 12.28 -24.03 -4.24
N PRO A 83 11.92 -24.75 -5.31
CA PRO A 83 12.75 -24.83 -6.51
C PRO A 83 12.85 -23.45 -7.18
N GLY A 84 13.94 -23.20 -7.92
CA GLY A 84 14.15 -21.94 -8.63
C GLY A 84 14.85 -20.86 -7.81
N THR A 85 15.03 -19.70 -8.41
CA THR A 85 15.70 -18.54 -7.81
C THR A 85 14.74 -17.68 -7.00
N ARG A 86 15.26 -16.69 -6.27
CA ARG A 86 14.40 -15.73 -5.55
C ARG A 86 13.45 -14.98 -6.50
N ALA A 87 13.94 -14.61 -7.68
CA ALA A 87 13.17 -13.94 -8.73
C ALA A 87 11.96 -14.74 -9.21
N GLU A 88 12.09 -16.07 -9.20
CA GLU A 88 11.06 -17.03 -9.64
C GLU A 88 10.05 -17.36 -8.53
N GLY A 89 10.26 -16.85 -7.31
CA GLY A 89 9.50 -17.25 -6.12
C GLY A 89 10.09 -18.46 -5.37
N GLY A 90 11.29 -18.91 -5.77
CA GLY A 90 12.05 -20.05 -5.23
C GLY A 90 12.99 -19.74 -4.06
N GLY A 91 13.88 -20.67 -3.74
CA GLY A 91 14.94 -20.50 -2.74
C GLY A 91 14.58 -20.92 -1.31
N LYS A 92 15.47 -20.57 -0.36
CA LYS A 92 15.34 -20.94 1.05
C LYS A 92 14.23 -20.13 1.74
N GLY A 93 13.45 -20.80 2.59
CA GLY A 93 12.33 -20.21 3.31
C GLY A 93 12.11 -20.81 4.68
N ILE A 94 11.07 -20.32 5.35
CA ILE A 94 10.57 -20.84 6.62
C ILE A 94 9.06 -21.11 6.47
N CYS A 95 8.60 -22.23 7.00
CA CYS A 95 7.18 -22.56 7.07
C CYS A 95 6.48 -21.61 8.04
N SER A 96 5.73 -20.66 7.52
CA SER A 96 4.99 -19.67 8.30
C SER A 96 3.49 -19.78 8.04
N ARG A 97 2.69 -19.51 9.07
CA ARG A 97 1.25 -19.42 8.94
C ARG A 97 0.86 -18.07 8.36
N GLN A 98 -0.08 -18.05 7.44
CA GLN A 98 -0.70 -16.85 6.89
C GLN A 98 -2.21 -17.04 6.81
N LEU A 99 -2.96 -16.00 7.14
CA LEU A 99 -4.41 -15.97 6.93
C LEU A 99 -4.70 -15.56 5.48
N ASP A 100 -5.50 -16.37 4.80
CA ASP A 100 -5.96 -16.17 3.43
C ASP A 100 -7.49 -16.27 3.45
N ASP A 101 -8.16 -15.12 3.38
CA ASP A 101 -9.57 -14.94 3.73
C ASP A 101 -9.89 -15.50 5.12
N ASP A 102 -10.56 -16.65 5.22
CA ASP A 102 -10.94 -17.33 6.45
C ASP A 102 -10.13 -18.61 6.73
N THR A 103 -9.12 -18.88 5.91
CA THR A 103 -8.36 -20.13 5.93
C THR A 103 -6.93 -19.89 6.40
N ILE A 104 -6.47 -20.68 7.39
CA ILE A 104 -5.10 -20.60 7.90
C ILE A 104 -4.19 -21.49 7.05
N ASN A 105 -3.31 -20.89 6.27
CA ASN A 105 -2.39 -21.57 5.38
C ASN A 105 -1.00 -21.72 6.04
N LEU A 106 -0.45 -22.94 6.10
CA LEU A 106 0.96 -23.15 6.37
C LEU A 106 1.74 -23.18 5.05
N GLN A 107 2.58 -22.19 4.81
CA GLN A 107 3.28 -22.03 3.54
C GLN A 107 4.77 -21.77 3.70
N CYS A 108 5.55 -22.13 2.68
CA CYS A 108 6.97 -21.81 2.66
C CYS A 108 7.14 -20.34 2.28
N ARG A 109 7.48 -19.48 3.25
CA ARG A 109 7.75 -18.05 3.03
C ARG A 109 9.24 -17.87 2.79
N GLN A 110 9.60 -17.25 1.66
CA GLN A 110 10.99 -16.91 1.36
C GLN A 110 11.59 -16.06 2.49
N LEU A 111 12.85 -16.32 2.82
CA LEU A 111 13.61 -15.48 3.73
C LEU A 111 14.06 -14.19 3.04
N GLY A 112 14.24 -13.10 3.78
CA GLY A 112 14.70 -11.81 3.25
C GLY A 112 13.58 -10.86 2.78
N PRO A 113 13.95 -9.63 2.36
CA PRO A 113 12.99 -8.62 1.93
C PRO A 113 12.32 -9.01 0.60
N PRO A 114 11.05 -8.66 0.36
CA PRO A 114 10.45 -8.85 -0.95
C PRO A 114 11.32 -8.18 -2.02
N LEU A 115 11.30 -8.72 -3.25
CA LEU A 115 12.00 -8.07 -4.36
C LEU A 115 11.49 -6.62 -4.48
N PRO A 116 12.39 -5.64 -4.62
CA PRO A 116 11.97 -4.26 -4.74
C PRO A 116 11.03 -4.12 -5.94
N ASN A 117 9.99 -3.28 -5.79
CA ASN A 117 9.15 -2.94 -6.92
C ASN A 117 10.02 -2.22 -7.97
N ARG A 118 10.22 -2.87 -9.12
CA ARG A 118 11.10 -2.39 -10.20
C ARG A 118 10.42 -1.38 -11.11
N ILE A 119 9.09 -1.29 -11.04
CA ILE A 119 8.30 -0.39 -11.87
C ILE A 119 8.33 1.00 -11.22
N PRO A 120 8.76 2.05 -11.94
CA PRO A 120 8.76 3.39 -11.39
C PRO A 120 7.34 3.85 -11.02
N ASP A 121 7.25 4.62 -9.95
CA ASP A 121 6.00 5.26 -9.53
C ASP A 121 5.62 6.38 -10.50
N THR A 122 4.99 5.98 -11.60
CA THR A 122 4.42 6.86 -12.62
C THR A 122 2.94 7.13 -12.38
N LEU A 123 2.40 8.10 -13.13
CA LEU A 123 0.99 8.50 -13.10
C LEU A 123 0.04 7.34 -13.43
N TYR A 124 -1.20 7.44 -12.95
CA TYR A 124 -2.32 6.60 -13.35
C TYR A 124 -3.37 7.43 -14.09
N ALA A 125 -3.94 6.89 -15.16
CA ALA A 125 -5.01 7.52 -15.92
C ALA A 125 -6.35 7.27 -15.22
N THR A 126 -7.13 8.31 -14.98
CA THR A 126 -8.47 8.19 -14.41
C THR A 126 -9.56 8.20 -15.50
N THR A 127 -10.76 7.74 -15.17
CA THR A 127 -11.89 7.73 -16.12
C THR A 127 -12.51 9.12 -16.30
N ARG A 128 -13.19 9.33 -17.44
CA ARG A 128 -13.84 10.62 -17.79
C ARG A 128 -14.73 11.23 -16.69
N PRO A 129 -15.54 10.47 -15.91
CA PRO A 129 -16.36 11.08 -14.86
C PRO A 129 -15.54 11.83 -13.80
N PHE A 130 -14.38 11.28 -13.43
CA PHE A 130 -13.44 11.93 -12.51
C PHE A 130 -12.83 13.20 -13.12
N CYS A 131 -12.64 13.20 -14.44
CA CYS A 131 -12.03 14.29 -15.18
C CYS A 131 -13.03 15.40 -15.55
N ALA A 132 -14.30 15.06 -15.75
CA ALA A 132 -15.35 15.98 -16.17
C ALA A 132 -15.82 16.90 -15.03
N GLU A 133 -15.68 16.47 -13.78
CA GLU A 133 -16.13 17.25 -12.61
C GLU A 133 -15.23 18.44 -12.24
N GLY A 134 -14.22 18.76 -13.05
CA GLY A 134 -13.58 20.09 -13.08
C GLY A 134 -12.86 20.57 -11.81
N ASN A 135 -12.83 19.78 -10.73
CA ASN A 135 -12.45 20.27 -9.40
C ASN A 135 -10.95 20.30 -9.09
N ARG A 136 -10.09 20.32 -10.11
CA ARG A 136 -8.64 20.47 -9.90
C ARG A 136 -7.99 21.60 -10.63
N SER A 137 -8.71 22.29 -11.48
CA SER A 137 -8.24 23.55 -12.02
C SER A 137 -8.53 24.65 -11.00
N ARG A 138 -7.53 25.03 -10.20
CA ARG A 138 -7.61 26.30 -9.48
C ARG A 138 -7.16 27.39 -10.43
N ILE A 139 -7.95 28.43 -10.57
CA ILE A 139 -7.47 29.66 -11.20
C ILE A 139 -6.51 30.30 -10.19
N ASN A 140 -5.24 30.42 -10.55
CA ASN A 140 -4.24 31.08 -9.71
C ASN A 140 -4.52 32.59 -9.65
N ALA A 141 -3.77 33.33 -8.82
CA ALA A 141 -3.95 34.78 -8.69
C ALA A 141 -3.76 35.56 -10.01
N ASN A 142 -3.14 34.95 -11.02
CA ASN A 142 -2.87 35.53 -12.33
C ASN A 142 -3.97 35.21 -13.37
N GLY A 143 -5.02 34.47 -13.00
CA GLY A 143 -6.07 34.06 -13.94
C GLY A 143 -5.72 32.81 -14.74
N GLU A 144 -4.62 32.12 -14.45
CA GLU A 144 -4.21 30.91 -15.14
C GLU A 144 -4.76 29.67 -14.44
N THR A 145 -5.19 28.70 -15.24
CA THR A 145 -5.67 27.40 -14.77
C THR A 145 -4.48 26.56 -14.29
N GLU A 146 -4.30 26.43 -12.97
CA GLU A 146 -3.33 25.55 -12.35
C GLU A 146 -3.99 24.19 -12.05
N GLU A 147 -3.47 23.11 -12.63
CA GLU A 147 -3.84 21.76 -12.23
C GLU A 147 -3.31 21.51 -10.81
N ILE A 148 -4.18 21.39 -9.82
CA ILE A 148 -3.83 20.94 -8.48
C ILE A 148 -3.35 19.49 -8.63
N PRO A 149 -2.03 19.22 -8.48
CA PRO A 149 -1.59 17.85 -8.38
C PRO A 149 -2.29 17.25 -7.16
N ASP A 150 -2.74 16.00 -7.28
CA ASP A 150 -3.06 15.25 -6.06
C ASP A 150 -1.88 15.39 -5.11
N SER A 151 -2.10 15.42 -3.80
CA SER A 151 -1.00 15.59 -2.83
C SER A 151 0.11 14.53 -2.93
N ASN A 152 -0.13 13.45 -3.69
CA ASN A 152 0.85 12.40 -4.03
C ASN A 152 1.27 12.38 -5.52
N GLY A 153 0.78 13.31 -6.35
CA GLY A 153 1.14 13.47 -7.76
C GLY A 153 0.89 12.25 -8.64
N SER A 154 -0.05 11.37 -8.27
CA SER A 154 -0.12 10.01 -8.85
C SER A 154 -1.20 9.78 -9.90
N PHE A 155 -1.99 10.80 -10.29
CA PHE A 155 -3.14 10.63 -11.19
C PHE A 155 -3.21 11.75 -12.24
N THR A 156 -3.65 11.40 -13.45
CA THR A 156 -3.91 12.36 -14.55
C THR A 156 -5.14 11.94 -15.35
N CYS A 157 -5.74 12.92 -16.01
CA CYS A 157 -6.86 12.73 -16.93
C CYS A 157 -6.44 12.52 -18.39
N GLY A 158 -5.15 12.73 -18.68
CA GLY A 158 -4.57 12.53 -20.00
C GLY A 158 -4.07 11.10 -20.22
N ALA A 159 -3.48 10.89 -21.40
CA ALA A 159 -2.73 9.67 -21.67
C ALA A 159 -1.54 9.59 -20.71
N VAL A 160 -1.39 8.43 -20.06
CA VAL A 160 -0.25 8.14 -19.19
C VAL A 160 0.84 7.45 -20.01
N PRO A 161 2.12 7.87 -19.88
CA PRO A 161 3.20 7.17 -20.53
C PRO A 161 3.30 5.73 -20.00
N LEU A 162 3.58 4.80 -20.91
CA LEU A 162 3.79 3.40 -20.55
C LEU A 162 4.90 3.28 -19.50
N ALA A 163 4.58 2.69 -18.34
CA ALA A 163 5.60 2.44 -17.31
C ALA A 163 6.40 1.20 -17.69
N VAL A 164 7.73 1.31 -17.80
CA VAL A 164 8.58 0.20 -18.24
C VAL A 164 9.61 -0.10 -17.17
N ASP A 165 9.67 -1.37 -16.75
CA ASP A 165 10.75 -1.89 -15.90
C ASP A 165 12.10 -1.62 -16.57
N PRO A 166 13.12 -1.10 -15.85
CA PRO A 166 14.46 -0.89 -16.39
C PRO A 166 15.03 -2.08 -17.16
N ALA A 167 14.73 -3.32 -16.74
CA ALA A 167 15.18 -4.55 -17.41
C ALA A 167 14.51 -4.78 -18.78
N CYS A 168 13.40 -4.08 -19.06
CA CYS A 168 12.64 -4.14 -20.31
C CYS A 168 12.76 -2.85 -21.15
N LYS A 169 13.67 -1.93 -20.80
CA LYS A 169 13.81 -0.65 -21.49
C LYS A 169 14.17 -0.86 -22.98
N GLY A 170 13.31 -0.35 -23.86
CA GLY A 170 13.48 -0.49 -25.32
C GLY A 170 13.03 -1.83 -25.89
N MET A 171 12.53 -2.74 -25.04
CA MET A 171 11.99 -4.03 -25.45
C MET A 171 10.47 -3.98 -25.59
N GLN A 172 9.93 -4.79 -26.49
CA GLN A 172 8.49 -5.01 -26.61
C GLN A 172 8.04 -6.14 -25.69
N ALA A 173 6.73 -6.25 -25.47
CA ALA A 173 6.15 -7.41 -24.78
C ALA A 173 6.53 -8.71 -25.53
N GLY A 174 6.98 -9.73 -24.78
CA GLY A 174 7.56 -10.96 -25.30
C GLY A 174 9.09 -10.95 -25.43
N GLY A 175 9.75 -9.79 -25.30
CA GLY A 175 11.21 -9.71 -25.28
C GLY A 175 11.83 -10.40 -24.07
N SER A 176 13.02 -11.00 -24.23
CA SER A 176 13.76 -11.59 -23.12
C SER A 176 14.43 -10.52 -22.26
N CYS A 177 14.36 -10.67 -20.94
CA CYS A 177 14.97 -9.76 -19.98
C CYS A 177 15.72 -10.56 -18.89
N GLN A 178 16.51 -9.87 -18.06
CA GLN A 178 17.19 -10.47 -16.91
C GLN A 178 16.76 -9.80 -15.62
N ILE A 179 16.41 -10.62 -14.63
CA ILE A 179 16.06 -10.19 -13.28
C ILE A 179 17.30 -10.35 -12.41
N SER A 180 17.85 -9.24 -11.92
CA SER A 180 18.89 -9.25 -10.91
C SER A 180 18.27 -9.17 -9.52
N SER A 181 18.66 -10.08 -8.63
CA SER A 181 18.34 -9.99 -7.21
C SER A 181 19.60 -10.20 -6.38
N THR A 182 19.70 -9.50 -5.25
CA THR A 182 20.80 -9.69 -4.31
C THR A 182 20.23 -10.13 -2.98
N TYR A 183 20.71 -11.27 -2.48
CA TYR A 183 20.30 -11.80 -1.19
C TYR A 183 21.52 -12.35 -0.46
N ASP A 184 21.70 -11.93 0.79
CA ASP A 184 22.82 -12.37 1.63
C ASP A 184 24.20 -12.14 0.96
N GLY A 185 24.34 -10.99 0.27
CA GLY A 185 25.55 -10.63 -0.48
C GLY A 185 25.76 -11.40 -1.80
N VAL A 186 24.92 -12.39 -2.11
CA VAL A 186 24.99 -13.15 -3.37
C VAL A 186 24.06 -12.50 -4.41
N SER A 187 24.63 -12.13 -5.56
CA SER A 187 23.86 -11.67 -6.71
C SER A 187 23.41 -12.86 -7.54
N GLU A 188 22.11 -13.00 -7.75
CA GLU A 188 21.48 -13.99 -8.62
C GLU A 188 20.90 -13.28 -9.85
N LEU A 189 21.17 -13.83 -11.03
CA LEU A 189 20.54 -13.44 -12.28
C LEU A 189 19.55 -14.52 -12.69
N SER A 190 18.36 -14.13 -13.13
CA SER A 190 17.33 -15.07 -13.60
C SER A 190 16.74 -14.62 -14.92
N PRO A 191 16.55 -15.53 -15.89
CA PRO A 191 15.93 -15.19 -17.16
C PRO A 191 14.45 -14.84 -16.95
N GLY A 192 13.98 -13.85 -17.69
CA GLY A 192 12.60 -13.41 -17.68
C GLY A 192 12.10 -13.01 -19.06
N VAL A 193 10.82 -12.66 -19.12
CA VAL A 193 10.14 -12.16 -20.31
C VAL A 193 9.41 -10.87 -19.96
N CYS A 194 9.52 -9.87 -20.82
CA CYS A 194 8.79 -8.61 -20.69
C CYS A 194 7.30 -8.86 -20.95
N THR A 195 6.44 -8.64 -19.96
CA THR A 195 5.00 -8.80 -20.10
C THR A 195 4.29 -7.45 -20.00
N LYS A 196 3.26 -7.25 -20.83
CA LYS A 196 2.41 -6.05 -20.75
C LYS A 196 1.22 -6.36 -19.84
N SER A 197 1.01 -5.57 -18.81
CA SER A 197 -0.11 -5.69 -17.88
C SER A 197 -0.76 -4.34 -17.61
N THR A 198 -2.01 -4.36 -17.15
CA THR A 198 -2.72 -3.15 -16.73
C THR A 198 -2.79 -3.14 -15.21
N GLN A 199 -2.12 -2.18 -14.59
CA GLN A 199 -2.23 -1.95 -13.16
C GLN A 199 -3.41 -1.03 -12.88
N SER A 200 -4.13 -1.28 -11.79
CA SER A 200 -5.21 -0.40 -11.34
C SER A 200 -5.03 -0.01 -9.88
N ARG A 201 -5.46 1.21 -9.55
CA ARG A 201 -5.45 1.74 -8.20
C ARG A 201 -6.81 2.38 -7.92
N GLY A 202 -7.39 2.03 -6.77
CA GLY A 202 -8.60 2.69 -6.30
C GLY A 202 -8.32 4.12 -5.86
N VAL A 203 -9.15 5.05 -6.33
CA VAL A 203 -9.18 6.46 -5.89
C VAL A 203 -10.45 6.63 -5.09
N ARG A 204 -10.31 7.00 -3.81
CA ARG A 204 -11.45 7.36 -2.97
C ARG A 204 -11.93 8.74 -3.40
N TYR A 205 -13.13 8.79 -3.96
CA TYR A 205 -13.81 10.02 -4.33
C TYR A 205 -15.15 10.09 -3.58
N PRO A 206 -15.61 11.27 -3.13
CA PRO A 206 -16.75 11.37 -2.22
C PRO A 206 -18.04 10.73 -2.74
N SER A 207 -18.28 10.82 -4.04
CA SER A 207 -19.56 10.44 -4.66
C SER A 207 -19.59 9.00 -5.18
N PHE A 208 -18.44 8.45 -5.58
CA PHE A 208 -18.34 7.10 -6.14
C PHE A 208 -16.89 6.62 -6.14
N PRO A 209 -16.63 5.31 -5.99
CA PRO A 209 -15.28 4.77 -6.13
C PRO A 209 -14.81 4.88 -7.59
N VAL A 210 -13.63 5.46 -7.81
CA VAL A 210 -13.01 5.54 -9.14
C VAL A 210 -11.84 4.58 -9.21
N ARG A 211 -11.66 3.91 -10.35
CA ARG A 211 -10.45 3.12 -10.65
C ARG A 211 -9.58 3.91 -11.62
N ALA A 212 -8.36 4.19 -11.21
CA ALA A 212 -7.32 4.71 -12.09
C ALA A 212 -6.50 3.53 -12.63
N ILE A 213 -6.10 3.58 -13.89
CA ILE A 213 -5.37 2.49 -14.56
C ILE A 213 -4.10 3.01 -15.22
N ARG A 214 -3.09 2.16 -15.36
CA ARG A 214 -1.93 2.42 -16.22
C ARG A 214 -1.48 1.14 -16.88
N GLU A 215 -0.96 1.25 -18.09
CA GLU A 215 -0.26 0.14 -18.74
C GLU A 215 1.18 0.07 -18.20
N VAL A 216 1.67 -1.15 -18.01
CA VAL A 216 3.01 -1.43 -17.51
C VAL A 216 3.65 -2.54 -18.32
N ILE A 217 4.93 -2.42 -18.64
CA ILE A 217 5.78 -3.53 -19.07
C ILE A 217 6.70 -3.92 -17.91
N SER A 218 6.53 -5.12 -17.37
CA SER A 218 7.37 -5.68 -16.29
C SER A 218 8.18 -6.88 -16.77
N CYS A 219 9.38 -7.06 -16.22
CA CYS A 219 10.18 -8.27 -16.45
C CYS A 219 9.74 -9.37 -15.47
N GLU A 220 8.94 -10.31 -15.97
CA GLU A 220 8.44 -11.45 -15.21
C GLU A 220 9.39 -12.65 -15.36
N PRO A 221 9.58 -13.48 -14.32
CA PRO A 221 10.41 -14.67 -14.43
C PRO A 221 9.83 -15.67 -15.44
N LEU A 222 10.70 -16.36 -16.18
CA LEU A 222 10.28 -17.37 -17.17
C LEU A 222 9.51 -18.53 -16.53
N HIS A 223 9.89 -18.89 -15.30
CA HIS A 223 9.24 -19.91 -14.49
C HIS A 223 8.81 -19.31 -13.16
N GLN A 224 7.52 -19.41 -12.84
CA GLN A 224 7.03 -19.09 -11.51
C GLN A 224 6.86 -20.38 -10.70
N VAL A 225 7.29 -20.35 -9.44
CA VAL A 225 7.05 -21.47 -8.53
C VAL A 225 5.56 -21.66 -8.33
N GLN A 226 5.04 -22.77 -8.85
CA GLN A 226 3.65 -23.16 -8.67
C GLN A 226 3.44 -23.77 -7.29
N ARG A 227 2.48 -23.22 -6.55
CA ARG A 227 2.05 -23.73 -5.25
C ARG A 227 0.78 -24.55 -5.41
N SER A 228 0.76 -25.66 -4.71
CA SER A 228 -0.34 -26.60 -4.59
C SER A 228 -0.62 -26.77 -3.10
N TRP A 229 -1.90 -26.76 -2.78
CA TRP A 229 -2.37 -26.79 -1.41
C TRP A 229 -3.01 -28.14 -1.13
N SER A 230 -2.70 -28.71 0.01
CA SER A 230 -3.30 -29.94 0.49
C SER A 230 -3.86 -29.76 1.89
N ARG A 231 -4.83 -30.59 2.27
CA ARG A 231 -5.30 -30.64 3.67
C ARG A 231 -4.20 -31.30 4.51
N PRO A 232 -3.97 -30.84 5.75
CA PRO A 232 -3.05 -31.50 6.67
C PRO A 232 -3.48 -32.96 6.88
N SER A 233 -2.51 -33.86 6.96
CA SER A 233 -2.77 -35.25 7.28
C SER A 233 -3.29 -35.38 8.72
N PHE A 234 -3.87 -36.54 9.05
CA PHE A 234 -4.27 -36.81 10.43
C PHE A 234 -3.09 -36.71 11.41
N PHE A 235 -1.91 -37.20 11.02
CA PHE A 235 -0.70 -37.08 11.82
C PHE A 235 -0.25 -35.63 12.00
N ASP A 236 -0.30 -34.82 10.95
CA ASP A 236 0.02 -33.40 11.06
C ASP A 236 -0.84 -32.74 12.14
N LYS A 237 -2.15 -33.05 12.18
CA LYS A 237 -3.08 -32.52 13.19
C LYS A 237 -2.81 -32.99 14.62
N LEU A 238 -2.23 -34.18 14.82
CA LEU A 238 -1.90 -34.69 16.15
C LEU A 238 -0.74 -33.95 16.82
N PHE A 239 0.15 -33.35 16.02
CA PHE A 239 1.30 -32.60 16.51
C PHE A 239 1.11 -31.07 16.44
N GLN A 240 -0.10 -30.62 16.07
CA GLN A 240 -0.54 -29.24 16.19
C GLN A 240 -0.87 -28.89 17.65
#